data_AF-A0A7C3ZGI4-F1
#
_entry.id   AF-A0A7C3ZGI4-F1
#
_cell.length_a   1.000
_cell.length_b   1.000
_cell.length_c   1.000
_cell.angle_alpha   90.00
_cell.angle_beta   90.00
_cell.angle_gamma   90.00
#
_symmetry.space_group_name_H-M   'P 1'
#
loop_
_entity.id
_entity.type
_entity.pdbx_description
1 polymer ?
#
loop_
_entity_poly.entity_id
_entity_poly.type
_entity_poly.pdbx_seq_one_letter_code
_entity_poly.pdbx_strand_id
1 'polypeptide(L)'
;MLVDIMNSYERVMNILMGRVGDIDRIPCVNTVSVATIDFMKATNAYWPESHRDPEKMAKLASAAHRICGLDNVSLPFDMLLEAEALGVKVEYPEGRIQHPYVKEFSMEPFKMQIPKDVVDAGRVPVVLRAIRILRREFEGKTPINVYLNPPFTCVSNYVVGIVRFFTLMRRSPDKAHEILK
;
A
#
# COMPACT_ATOMS: atom_id res chain seq x y z
N MET A 1 -1.37 -33.40 -6.89
CA MET A 1 -0.61 -32.14 -6.71
C MET A 1 0.01 -31.81 -8.06
N LEU A 2 -0.39 -30.69 -8.66
CA LEU A 2 0.30 -30.15 -9.83
C LEU A 2 1.73 -29.80 -9.40
N VAL A 3 2.72 -30.27 -10.16
CA VAL A 3 4.12 -29.90 -9.92
C VAL A 3 4.29 -28.46 -10.39
N ASP A 4 4.68 -27.57 -9.49
CA ASP A 4 4.93 -26.17 -9.79
C ASP A 4 6.24 -26.08 -10.58
N ILE A 5 6.15 -25.98 -11.90
CA ILE A 5 7.30 -25.93 -12.82
C ILE A 5 7.87 -24.52 -12.97
N MET A 6 7.15 -23.52 -12.46
CA MET A 6 7.46 -22.10 -12.54
C MET A 6 7.27 -21.45 -11.17
N ASN A 7 8.10 -20.48 -10.81
CA ASN A 7 7.90 -19.75 -9.55
C ASN A 7 6.88 -18.60 -9.71
N SER A 8 6.37 -18.08 -8.58
CA SER A 8 5.37 -17.02 -8.59
C SER A 8 5.83 -15.73 -9.29
N TYR A 9 7.12 -15.39 -9.20
CA TYR A 9 7.69 -14.22 -9.88
C TYR A 9 7.62 -14.35 -11.39
N GLU A 10 8.12 -15.45 -11.94
CA GLU A 10 8.07 -15.72 -13.39
C GLU A 10 6.64 -15.69 -13.91
N ARG A 11 5.72 -16.36 -13.20
CA ARG A 11 4.31 -16.46 -13.57
C ARG A 11 3.63 -15.09 -13.63
N VAL A 12 3.79 -14.27 -12.59
CA VAL A 12 3.19 -12.93 -12.53
C VAL A 12 3.81 -12.01 -13.58
N MET A 13 5.14 -12.02 -13.72
CA MET A 13 5.81 -11.15 -14.68
C MET A 13 5.46 -11.50 -16.14
N ASN A 14 5.35 -12.78 -16.48
CA ASN A 14 4.93 -13.20 -17.83
C ASN A 14 3.51 -12.71 -18.17
N ILE A 15 2.56 -12.83 -17.24
CA ILE A 15 1.21 -12.26 -17.43
C ILE A 15 1.25 -10.75 -17.62
N LEU A 16 1.99 -10.01 -16.79
CA LEU A 16 2.09 -8.56 -16.91
C LEU A 16 2.76 -8.10 -18.21
N MET A 17 3.65 -8.92 -18.78
CA MET A 17 4.28 -8.67 -20.08
C MET A 17 3.44 -9.15 -21.28
N GLY A 18 2.23 -9.68 -21.06
CA GLY A 18 1.37 -10.20 -22.12
C GLY A 18 1.80 -11.56 -22.67
N ARG A 19 2.73 -12.26 -22.01
CA ARG A 19 3.26 -13.57 -22.39
C ARG A 19 2.41 -14.71 -21.82
N VAL A 20 1.12 -14.71 -22.14
CA VAL A 20 0.15 -15.67 -21.59
C VAL A 20 0.44 -17.12 -22.00
N GLY A 21 1.12 -17.34 -23.13
CA GLY A 21 1.56 -18.68 -23.55
C GLY A 21 2.75 -19.25 -22.76
N ASP A 22 3.44 -18.40 -21.98
CA ASP A 22 4.66 -18.75 -21.25
C ASP A 22 4.39 -18.96 -19.75
N ILE A 23 3.16 -19.30 -19.36
CA ILE A 23 2.78 -19.59 -17.96
C ILE A 23 2.16 -20.97 -17.82
N ASP A 24 2.39 -21.60 -16.68
CA ASP A 24 1.86 -22.92 -16.33
C ASP A 24 0.40 -22.87 -15.80
N ARG A 25 0.01 -21.75 -15.18
CA ARG A 25 -1.36 -21.43 -14.76
C ARG A 25 -1.53 -19.93 -14.57
N ILE A 26 -2.78 -19.46 -14.53
CA ILE A 26 -3.09 -18.08 -14.17
C ILE A 26 -2.63 -17.81 -12.72
N PRO A 27 -1.87 -16.72 -12.46
CA PRO A 27 -1.43 -16.37 -11.11
C PRO A 27 -2.60 -15.90 -10.27
N CYS A 28 -2.62 -16.31 -9.00
CA CYS A 28 -3.59 -15.84 -8.01
C CYS A 28 -2.94 -14.74 -7.17
N VAL A 29 -3.30 -13.49 -7.43
CA VAL A 29 -2.69 -12.32 -6.78
C VAL A 29 -3.71 -11.48 -6.01
N ASN A 30 -3.25 -10.79 -4.98
CA ASN A 30 -4.00 -9.71 -4.32
C ASN A 30 -3.17 -8.42 -4.38
N THR A 31 -3.68 -7.38 -5.03
CA THR A 31 -2.95 -6.12 -5.27
C THR A 31 -3.19 -5.05 -4.20
N VAL A 32 -4.07 -5.31 -3.24
CA VAL A 32 -4.39 -4.40 -2.13
C VAL A 32 -3.96 -5.01 -0.79
N SER A 33 -4.47 -4.49 0.32
CA SER A 33 -4.19 -5.02 1.66
C SER A 33 -4.56 -6.52 1.73
N VAL A 34 -3.62 -7.32 2.23
CA VAL A 34 -3.83 -8.74 2.54
C VAL A 34 -4.26 -8.96 3.99
N ALA A 35 -4.17 -7.93 4.84
CA ALA A 35 -4.29 -8.08 6.29
C ALA A 35 -5.71 -8.50 6.71
N THR A 36 -5.80 -9.63 7.39
CA THR A 36 -7.00 -10.13 8.06
C THR A 36 -6.68 -10.43 9.53
N ILE A 37 -7.70 -10.52 10.38
CA ILE A 37 -7.51 -10.88 11.80
C ILE A 37 -6.78 -12.24 11.92
N ASP A 38 -7.09 -13.21 11.06
CA ASP A 38 -6.46 -14.53 11.11
C ASP A 38 -5.00 -14.50 10.67
N PHE A 39 -4.63 -13.68 9.68
CA PHE A 39 -3.23 -13.47 9.33
C PHE A 39 -2.46 -12.72 10.41
N MET A 40 -3.08 -11.74 11.09
CA MET A 40 -2.46 -11.08 12.24
C MET A 40 -2.16 -12.07 13.37
N LYS A 41 -3.11 -12.96 13.68
CA LYS A 41 -2.91 -14.05 14.65
C LYS A 41 -1.79 -14.99 14.23
N ALA A 42 -1.82 -15.46 12.99
CA ALA A 42 -0.84 -16.43 12.46
C ALA A 42 0.59 -15.88 12.42
N THR A 43 0.75 -14.56 12.26
CA THR A 43 2.07 -13.91 12.15
C THR A 43 2.51 -13.17 13.41
N ASN A 44 1.64 -13.08 14.42
CA ASN A 44 1.80 -12.21 15.60
C ASN A 44 2.11 -10.75 15.25
N ALA A 45 1.53 -10.25 14.16
CA ALA A 45 1.72 -8.90 13.64
C ALA A 45 0.36 -8.21 13.54
N TYR A 46 -0.04 -7.52 14.61
CA TYR A 46 -1.35 -6.87 14.72
C TYR A 46 -1.30 -5.41 14.27
N TRP A 47 -2.47 -4.84 13.97
CA TRP A 47 -2.65 -3.39 13.91
C TRP A 47 -2.82 -2.80 15.32
N PRO A 48 -2.39 -1.53 15.54
CA PRO A 48 -1.76 -0.64 14.57
C PRO A 48 -0.24 -0.86 14.41
N GLU A 49 0.39 -1.71 15.23
CA GLU A 49 1.84 -1.87 15.31
C GLU A 49 2.50 -2.22 13.97
N SER A 50 1.90 -3.09 13.16
CA SER A 50 2.42 -3.48 11.85
C SER A 50 2.34 -2.38 10.78
N HIS A 51 1.72 -1.22 11.05
CA HIS A 51 1.88 -0.03 10.20
C HIS A 51 3.18 0.74 10.51
N ARG A 52 3.77 0.56 11.69
CA ARG A 52 4.92 1.33 12.21
C ARG A 52 6.20 0.51 12.33
N ASP A 53 6.06 -0.80 12.51
CA ASP A 53 7.19 -1.73 12.63
C ASP A 53 7.44 -2.46 11.29
N PRO A 54 8.64 -2.33 10.69
CA PRO A 54 8.93 -2.91 9.38
C PRO A 54 9.00 -4.45 9.39
N GLU A 55 9.40 -5.08 10.50
CA GLU A 55 9.45 -6.54 10.64
C GLU A 55 8.03 -7.11 10.70
N LYS A 56 7.16 -6.50 11.52
CA LYS A 56 5.75 -6.88 11.60
C LYS A 56 5.03 -6.62 10.28
N MET A 57 5.33 -5.52 9.59
CA MET A 57 4.79 -5.23 8.27
C MET A 57 5.18 -6.32 7.27
N ALA A 58 6.47 -6.68 7.18
CA ALA A 58 6.94 -7.72 6.27
C ALA A 58 6.31 -9.09 6.58
N LYS A 59 6.20 -9.46 7.86
CA LYS A 59 5.55 -10.71 8.29
C LYS A 59 4.09 -10.76 7.83
N LEU A 60 3.30 -9.75 8.17
CA LEU A 60 1.87 -9.70 7.83
C LEU A 60 1.65 -9.62 6.31
N ALA A 61 2.47 -8.83 5.59
CA ALA A 61 2.40 -8.70 4.14
C ALA A 61 2.61 -10.05 3.41
N SER A 62 3.52 -10.88 3.94
CA SER A 62 3.82 -12.20 3.35
C SER A 62 2.83 -13.30 3.75
N ALA A 63 1.89 -13.04 4.67
CA ALA A 63 1.02 -14.06 5.25
C ALA A 63 0.18 -14.79 4.18
N ALA A 64 -0.46 -14.06 3.27
CA ALA A 64 -1.29 -14.66 2.24
C ALA A 64 -0.49 -15.53 1.25
N HIS A 65 0.72 -15.10 0.88
CA HIS A 65 1.65 -15.92 0.08
C HIS A 65 2.01 -17.22 0.81
N ARG A 66 2.43 -17.11 2.08
CA ARG A 66 2.90 -18.26 2.87
C ARG A 66 1.81 -19.25 3.26
N ILE A 67 0.63 -18.75 3.61
CA ILE A 67 -0.45 -19.56 4.21
C ILE A 67 -1.41 -20.04 3.12
N CYS A 68 -1.68 -19.22 2.11
CA CYS A 68 -2.69 -19.51 1.09
C CYS A 68 -2.09 -19.76 -0.30
N GLY A 69 -0.79 -19.56 -0.50
CA GLY A 69 -0.12 -19.80 -1.78
C GLY A 69 -0.39 -18.73 -2.85
N LEU A 70 -0.73 -17.49 -2.46
CA LEU A 70 -0.85 -16.38 -3.42
C LEU A 70 0.47 -16.18 -4.16
N ASP A 71 0.41 -15.79 -5.42
CA ASP A 71 1.57 -15.56 -6.26
C ASP A 71 2.24 -14.19 -6.03
N ASN A 72 1.88 -13.47 -4.97
CA ASN A 72 2.52 -12.20 -4.62
C ASN A 72 2.48 -11.90 -3.11
N VAL A 73 3.34 -10.97 -2.71
CA VAL A 73 3.31 -10.32 -1.39
C VAL A 73 2.84 -8.87 -1.58
N SER A 74 2.00 -8.34 -0.69
CA SER A 74 1.46 -6.97 -0.80
C SER A 74 1.62 -6.15 0.48
N LEU A 75 2.09 -4.91 0.33
CA LEU A 75 2.22 -3.90 1.39
C LEU A 75 2.07 -2.48 0.83
N PRO A 76 1.73 -1.46 1.64
CA PRO A 76 1.28 -1.51 3.03
C PRO A 76 -0.21 -1.93 3.13
N PHE A 77 -0.86 -1.64 4.26
CA PHE A 77 -2.22 -2.11 4.56
C PHE A 77 -3.31 -1.03 4.54
N ASP A 78 -2.96 0.17 4.09
CA ASP A 78 -3.82 1.35 4.06
C ASP A 78 -3.41 2.30 2.91
N MET A 79 -4.20 3.36 2.68
CA MET A 79 -4.03 4.33 1.59
C MET A 79 -3.54 5.71 2.06
N LEU A 80 -2.92 5.77 3.25
CA LEU A 80 -2.57 7.03 3.91
C LEU A 80 -1.07 7.35 3.85
N LEU A 81 -0.26 6.52 3.20
CA LEU A 81 1.19 6.70 3.10
C LEU A 81 1.55 8.07 2.50
N GLU A 82 0.95 8.39 1.36
CA GLU A 82 1.21 9.62 0.61
C GLU A 82 0.66 10.84 1.35
N ALA A 83 -0.54 10.73 1.94
CA ALA A 83 -1.13 11.80 2.72
C ALA A 83 -0.28 12.14 3.96
N GLU A 84 0.22 11.12 4.67
CA GLU A 84 1.12 11.30 5.81
C GLU A 84 2.47 11.90 5.38
N ALA A 85 3.00 11.47 4.24
CA ALA A 85 4.21 12.08 3.65
C ALA A 85 3.99 13.57 3.33
N LEU A 86 2.79 13.95 2.91
CA LEU A 86 2.40 15.35 2.68
C LEU A 86 2.07 16.12 3.98
N GLY A 87 2.24 15.51 5.15
CA GLY A 87 2.04 16.15 6.45
C GLY A 87 0.61 16.09 6.99
N VAL A 88 -0.28 15.30 6.38
CA VAL A 88 -1.62 15.04 6.94
C VAL A 88 -1.47 14.19 8.20
N LYS A 89 -2.17 14.59 9.27
CA LYS A 89 -2.19 13.83 10.52
C LYS A 89 -3.10 12.62 10.40
N VAL A 90 -2.49 11.44 10.52
CA VAL A 90 -3.17 10.14 10.52
C VAL A 90 -3.34 9.64 11.95
N GLU A 91 -4.55 9.19 12.28
CA GLU A 91 -4.87 8.54 13.54
C GLU A 91 -4.80 7.02 13.37
N TYR A 92 -4.12 6.35 14.29
CA TYR A 92 -4.02 4.89 14.35
C TYR A 92 -4.68 4.43 15.65
N PRO A 93 -5.83 3.73 15.59
CA PRO A 93 -6.55 3.31 16.80
C PRO A 93 -5.73 2.36 17.68
N GLU A 94 -5.25 2.85 18.82
CA GLU A 94 -4.55 2.02 19.79
C GLU A 94 -5.51 1.06 20.50
N GLY A 95 -5.06 -0.19 20.72
CA GLY A 95 -5.85 -1.22 21.41
C GLY A 95 -7.06 -1.76 20.62
N ARG A 96 -7.20 -1.42 19.34
CA ARG A 96 -8.27 -1.92 18.46
C ARG A 96 -7.72 -2.32 17.11
N ILE A 97 -8.20 -3.43 16.55
CA ILE A 97 -7.89 -3.81 15.16
C ILE A 97 -8.83 -3.02 14.26
N GLN A 98 -8.38 -1.83 13.85
CA GLN A 98 -9.12 -0.93 12.99
C GLN A 98 -8.17 -0.22 12.03
N HIS A 99 -8.64 0.06 10.81
CA HIS A 99 -7.88 0.84 9.84
C HIS A 99 -7.54 2.23 10.38
N PRO A 100 -6.34 2.75 10.07
CA PRO A 100 -6.02 4.14 10.33
C PRO A 100 -6.90 5.08 9.49
N TYR A 101 -7.07 6.31 9.94
CA TYR A 101 -7.91 7.31 9.27
C TYR A 101 -7.38 8.74 9.42
N VAL A 102 -7.80 9.62 8.52
CA VAL A 102 -7.50 11.06 8.62
C VAL A 102 -8.51 11.70 9.57
N LYS A 103 -8.02 12.33 10.64
CA LYS A 103 -8.87 13.02 11.62
C LYS A 103 -9.28 14.42 11.14
N GLU A 104 -8.34 15.13 10.51
CA GLU A 104 -8.52 16.51 10.05
C GLU A 104 -7.91 16.68 8.66
N PHE A 105 -8.71 17.19 7.72
CA PHE A 105 -8.25 17.52 6.38
C PHE A 105 -7.47 18.85 6.37
N SER A 106 -6.61 19.03 5.38
CA SER A 106 -5.82 20.25 5.24
C SER A 106 -6.72 21.48 5.00
N MET A 107 -6.56 22.49 5.85
CA MET A 107 -7.28 23.76 5.72
C MET A 107 -6.74 24.60 4.54
N GLU A 108 -5.45 24.48 4.25
CA GLU A 108 -4.74 25.23 3.21
C GLU A 108 -4.11 24.29 2.18
N PRO A 109 -4.92 23.53 1.43
CA PRO A 109 -4.41 22.40 0.66
C PRO A 109 -3.61 22.83 -0.58
N PHE A 110 -3.71 24.10 -1.00
CA PHE A 110 -2.89 24.72 -2.05
C PHE A 110 -1.49 25.17 -1.56
N LYS A 111 -1.25 25.20 -0.25
CA LYS A 111 0.09 25.49 0.32
C LYS A 111 0.90 24.23 0.57
N MET A 112 0.32 23.06 0.31
CA MET A 112 0.97 21.78 0.49
C MET A 112 2.13 21.66 -0.49
N GLN A 113 3.28 21.23 0.01
CA GLN A 113 4.47 21.02 -0.80
C GLN A 113 4.88 19.56 -0.69
N ILE A 114 5.27 18.98 -1.82
CA ILE A 114 5.90 17.67 -1.84
C ILE A 114 7.22 17.80 -1.04
N PRO A 115 7.47 16.93 -0.04
CA PRO A 115 8.72 16.94 0.70
C PRO A 115 9.92 16.81 -0.25
N LYS A 116 10.99 17.56 0.01
CA LYS A 116 12.23 17.45 -0.77
C LYS A 116 12.79 16.02 -0.71
N ASP A 117 12.79 15.44 0.50
CA ASP A 117 13.28 14.11 0.77
C ASP A 117 12.12 13.17 1.12
N VAL A 118 11.36 12.76 0.09
CA VAL A 118 10.20 11.85 0.23
C VAL A 118 10.58 10.54 0.93
N VAL A 119 11.83 10.09 0.77
CA VAL A 119 12.34 8.87 1.39
C VAL A 119 12.29 8.89 2.92
N ASP A 120 12.32 10.08 3.52
CA ASP A 120 12.31 10.31 4.97
C ASP A 120 10.96 10.84 5.48
N ALA A 121 9.99 11.05 4.58
CA ALA A 121 8.70 11.64 4.92
C ALA A 121 7.74 10.61 5.57
N GLY A 122 7.05 11.03 6.64
CA GLY A 122 6.06 10.20 7.34
C GLY A 122 6.60 8.81 7.66
N ARG A 123 5.83 7.77 7.33
CA ARG A 123 6.24 6.36 7.47
C ARG A 123 6.85 5.74 6.20
N VAL A 124 7.22 6.53 5.20
CA VAL A 124 7.95 6.01 4.01
C VAL A 124 9.19 5.18 4.42
N PRO A 125 10.02 5.59 5.40
CA PRO A 125 11.13 4.77 5.89
C PRO A 125 10.73 3.38 6.39
N VAL A 126 9.55 3.25 7.02
CA VAL A 126 9.04 1.97 7.52
C VAL A 126 8.72 1.04 6.36
N VAL A 127 7.97 1.54 5.37
CA VAL A 127 7.60 0.78 4.17
C VAL A 127 8.86 0.36 3.39
N LEU A 128 9.81 1.28 3.18
CA LEU A 128 11.08 0.96 2.52
C LEU A 128 11.89 -0.11 3.26
N ARG A 129 11.92 -0.08 4.60
CA ARG A 129 12.57 -1.14 5.40
C ARG A 129 11.84 -2.48 5.26
N ALA A 130 10.50 -2.50 5.28
CA ALA A 130 9.73 -3.71 5.06
C ALA A 130 9.96 -4.31 3.66
N ILE A 131 10.02 -3.47 2.62
CA ILE A 131 10.38 -3.89 1.24
C ILE A 131 11.77 -4.55 1.23
N ARG A 132 12.77 -3.97 1.91
CA ARG A 132 14.12 -4.55 1.98
C ARG A 132 14.13 -5.91 2.68
N ILE A 133 13.35 -6.08 3.75
CA ILE A 133 13.21 -7.38 4.45
C ILE A 133 12.62 -8.42 3.49
N LEU A 134 11.50 -8.10 2.85
CA LEU A 134 10.83 -9.00 1.89
C LEU A 134 11.73 -9.33 0.70
N ARG A 135 12.46 -8.34 0.17
CA ARG A 135 13.36 -8.53 -0.98
C ARG A 135 14.44 -9.56 -0.69
N ARG A 136 15.06 -9.52 0.50
CA ARG A 136 16.10 -10.49 0.90
C ARG A 136 15.62 -11.93 0.80
N GLU A 137 14.33 -12.18 0.97
CA GLU A 137 13.75 -13.51 0.93
C GLU A 137 13.17 -13.89 -0.44
N PHE A 138 12.47 -12.96 -1.08
CA PHE A 138 11.61 -13.23 -2.23
C PHE A 138 12.17 -12.76 -3.58
N GLU A 139 13.32 -12.10 -3.62
CA GLU A 139 13.94 -11.66 -4.88
C GLU A 139 14.09 -12.82 -5.87
N GLY A 140 13.53 -12.63 -7.07
CA GLY A 140 13.48 -13.63 -8.14
C GLY A 140 12.53 -14.81 -7.91
N LYS A 141 11.78 -14.85 -6.80
CA LYS A 141 10.90 -15.98 -6.43
C LYS A 141 9.43 -15.59 -6.33
N THR A 142 9.15 -14.46 -5.68
CA THR A 142 7.79 -13.94 -5.48
C THR A 142 7.80 -12.41 -5.64
N PRO A 143 6.89 -11.82 -6.43
CA PRO A 143 6.83 -10.38 -6.62
C PRO A 143 6.33 -9.69 -5.36
N ILE A 144 6.96 -8.55 -5.06
CA ILE A 144 6.56 -7.65 -3.98
C ILE A 144 5.75 -6.52 -4.62
N ASN A 145 4.43 -6.55 -4.40
CA ASN A 145 3.52 -5.52 -4.82
C ASN A 145 3.47 -4.41 -3.76
N VAL A 146 3.90 -3.21 -4.14
CA VAL A 146 3.79 -2.02 -3.30
C VAL A 146 2.57 -1.24 -3.72
N TYR A 147 1.54 -1.28 -2.89
CA TYR A 147 0.29 -0.57 -3.15
C TYR A 147 0.46 0.92 -2.81
N LEU A 148 0.27 1.77 -3.81
CA LEU A 148 0.34 3.22 -3.68
C LEU A 148 -1.00 3.84 -4.09
N ASN A 149 -1.32 4.95 -3.44
CA ASN A 149 -2.54 5.69 -3.68
C ASN A 149 -2.35 6.66 -4.86
N PRO A 150 -3.21 6.62 -5.90
CA PRO A 150 -3.10 7.57 -7.00
C PRO A 150 -3.34 9.01 -6.53
N PRO A 151 -2.71 10.02 -7.18
CA PRO A 151 -2.79 11.42 -6.76
C PRO A 151 -4.21 11.94 -6.55
N PHE A 152 -5.13 11.58 -7.46
CA PHE A 152 -6.54 11.95 -7.35
C PHE A 152 -7.14 11.50 -6.02
N THR A 153 -7.04 10.20 -5.71
CA THR A 153 -7.63 9.61 -4.50
C THR A 153 -6.94 10.17 -3.25
N CYS A 154 -5.62 10.33 -3.27
CA CYS A 154 -4.86 10.93 -2.17
C CYS A 154 -5.34 12.35 -1.86
N VAL A 155 -5.32 13.23 -2.85
CA VAL A 155 -5.71 14.63 -2.69
C VAL A 155 -7.19 14.75 -2.33
N SER A 156 -8.07 14.03 -3.02
CA SER A 156 -9.51 14.16 -2.82
C SER A 156 -9.95 13.61 -1.47
N ASN A 157 -9.51 12.41 -1.08
CA ASN A 157 -10.05 11.72 0.09
C ASN A 157 -9.27 12.00 1.37
N TYR A 158 -7.96 12.23 1.28
CA TYR A 158 -7.10 12.24 2.47
C TYR A 158 -6.44 13.59 2.72
N VAL A 159 -6.28 14.44 1.71
CA VAL A 159 -5.77 15.81 1.89
C VAL A 159 -6.92 16.81 2.05
N VAL A 160 -7.82 16.90 1.07
CA VAL A 160 -8.85 17.96 0.99
C VAL A 160 -10.17 17.53 1.65
N GLY A 161 -10.46 16.24 1.61
CA GLY A 161 -11.76 15.67 1.98
C GLY A 161 -12.73 15.68 0.80
N ILE A 162 -13.39 14.55 0.54
CA ILE A 162 -14.08 14.27 -0.72
C ILE A 162 -15.17 15.30 -1.06
N VAL A 163 -15.96 15.71 -0.06
CA VAL A 163 -17.04 16.69 -0.24
C VAL A 163 -16.50 18.06 -0.67
N ARG A 164 -15.41 18.51 -0.03
CA ARG A 164 -14.76 19.78 -0.36
C ARG A 164 -14.09 19.71 -1.72
N PHE A 165 -13.41 18.61 -2.03
CA PHE A 165 -12.76 18.41 -3.32
C PHE A 165 -13.77 18.37 -4.48
N PHE A 166 -14.89 17.67 -4.32
CA PHE A 166 -15.93 17.59 -5.36
C PHE A 166 -16.63 18.94 -5.54
N THR A 167 -16.81 19.70 -4.47
CA THR A 167 -17.27 21.09 -4.54
C THR A 167 -16.28 21.97 -5.31
N LEU A 168 -14.98 21.80 -5.07
CA LEU A 168 -13.92 22.51 -5.78
C LEU A 168 -13.90 22.16 -7.27
N MET A 169 -13.98 20.87 -7.63
CA MET A 169 -14.07 20.42 -9.02
C MET A 169 -15.24 21.06 -9.77
N ARG A 170 -16.42 21.14 -9.12
CA ARG A 170 -17.61 21.73 -9.75
C ARG A 170 -17.53 23.25 -9.87
N ARG A 171 -17.01 23.94 -8.85
CA ARG A 171 -17.02 25.42 -8.78
C ARG A 171 -15.80 26.07 -9.41
N SER A 172 -14.66 25.37 -9.44
CA SER A 172 -13.38 25.90 -9.87
C SER A 172 -12.48 24.75 -10.38
N PRO A 173 -12.80 24.15 -11.54
CA PRO A 173 -12.07 23.01 -12.07
C PRO A 173 -10.57 23.29 -12.28
N ASP A 174 -10.20 24.52 -12.66
CA ASP A 174 -8.80 24.91 -12.82
C ASP A 174 -8.01 24.79 -11.51
N LYS A 175 -8.62 25.19 -10.39
CA LYS A 175 -8.02 25.03 -9.05
C LYS A 175 -7.97 23.56 -8.62
N ALA A 176 -8.99 22.78 -8.97
CA ALA A 176 -8.95 21.34 -8.71
C ALA A 176 -7.86 20.64 -9.54
N HIS A 177 -7.56 21.13 -10.74
CA HIS A 177 -6.46 20.63 -11.55
C HIS A 177 -5.10 21.11 -11.00
N GLU A 178 -5.00 22.37 -10.55
CA GLU A 178 -3.80 22.93 -9.93
C GLU A 178 -3.32 22.11 -8.74
N ILE A 179 -4.24 21.70 -7.84
CA ILE A 179 -3.88 20.92 -6.65
C ILE A 179 -3.49 19.47 -6.94
N LEU A 180 -3.77 18.96 -8.14
CA LEU A 180 -3.39 17.61 -8.57
C LEU A 180 -2.02 17.56 -9.29
N LYS A 181 -1.41 18.71 -9.56
CA LYS A 181 -0.08 18.83 -10.16
C LYS A 181 1.00 18.77 -9.10
#